data_AF-A0A9E3EYN1-F1
#
_entry.id   AF-A0A9E3EYN1-F1
#
_cell.length_a   1.000
_cell.length_b   1.000
_cell.length_c   1.000
_cell.angle_alpha   90.00
_cell.angle_beta   90.00
_cell.angle_gamma   90.00
#
_symmetry.space_group_name_H-M   'P 1'
#
loop_
_entity.id
_entity.type
_entity.pdbx_description
1 polymer ?
#
loop_
_entity_poly.entity_id
_entity_poly.type
_entity_poly.pdbx_seq_one_letter_code
_entity_poly.pdbx_strand_id
1 'polypeptide(L)'
;ARDAALADPANRAVLDAVRGRLAALPEWTEEGINAAVREGGRDAGARGKALFVPVRLALTGEEHGVELPRVARVLGRERTLALLAPDGAG
;
A
#
# COMPACT_ATOMS: atom_id res chain seq x y z
N ALA A 1 -11.52 -13.15 4.86
CA ALA A 1 -10.58 -12.50 5.81
C ALA A 1 -9.95 -11.24 5.19
N ARG A 2 -9.28 -11.37 4.03
CA ARG A 2 -8.73 -10.24 3.26
C ARG A 2 -9.76 -9.14 2.96
N ASP A 3 -10.90 -9.47 2.35
CA ASP A 3 -11.87 -8.45 1.94
C ASP A 3 -12.46 -7.68 3.12
N ALA A 4 -12.67 -8.35 4.25
CA ALA A 4 -13.11 -7.69 5.49
C ALA A 4 -12.04 -6.74 6.04
N ALA A 5 -10.76 -7.12 5.98
CA ALA A 5 -9.66 -6.26 6.38
C ALA A 5 -9.50 -5.05 5.45
N LEU A 6 -9.64 -5.24 4.13
CA LEU A 6 -9.61 -4.14 3.16
C LEU A 6 -10.86 -3.26 3.25
N ALA A 7 -11.97 -3.79 3.73
CA ALA A 7 -13.20 -3.04 3.97
C ALA A 7 -13.18 -2.22 5.28
N ASP A 8 -12.25 -2.50 6.19
CA ASP A 8 -12.10 -1.77 7.44
C ASP A 8 -11.79 -0.28 7.17
N PRO A 9 -12.54 0.68 7.75
CA PRO A 9 -12.35 2.10 7.47
C PRO A 9 -10.95 2.63 7.78
N ALA A 10 -10.30 2.13 8.84
CA ALA A 10 -8.95 2.57 9.19
C ALA A 10 -7.94 2.05 8.18
N ASN A 11 -8.09 0.79 7.73
CA ASN A 11 -7.25 0.25 6.67
C ASN A 11 -7.46 0.96 5.34
N ARG A 12 -8.70 1.30 4.96
CA ARG A 12 -8.98 2.10 3.74
C ARG A 12 -8.28 3.45 3.77
N ALA A 13 -8.36 4.16 4.90
CA ALA A 13 -7.67 5.44 5.05
C ALA A 13 -6.14 5.31 4.84
N VAL A 14 -5.54 4.21 5.32
CA VAL A 14 -4.13 3.90 5.07
C VAL A 14 -3.86 3.65 3.59
N LEU A 15 -4.68 2.82 2.93
CA LEU A 15 -4.51 2.50 1.51
C LEU A 15 -4.62 3.74 0.63
N ASP A 16 -5.60 4.60 0.89
CA ASP A 16 -5.80 5.85 0.15
C ASP A 16 -4.63 6.83 0.32
N ALA A 17 -4.16 7.02 1.56
CA ALA A 17 -3.03 7.90 1.85
C ALA A 17 -1.73 7.39 1.20
N VAL A 18 -1.45 6.09 1.31
CA VAL A 18 -0.28 5.46 0.67
C VAL A 18 -0.37 5.55 -0.85
N ARG A 19 -1.54 5.27 -1.42
CA ARG A 19 -1.79 5.40 -2.86
C ARG A 19 -1.52 6.82 -3.33
N GLY A 20 -1.97 7.85 -2.59
CA GLY A 20 -1.73 9.25 -2.90
C GLY A 20 -0.24 9.58 -2.97
N ARG A 21 0.55 9.14 -1.98
CA ARG A 21 2.01 9.33 -1.97
C ARG A 21 2.72 8.61 -3.10
N LEU A 22 2.35 7.36 -3.37
CA LEU A 22 2.89 6.59 -4.49
C LEU A 22 2.53 7.22 -5.84
N ALA A 23 1.32 7.75 -5.99
CA ALA A 23 0.89 8.43 -7.20
C ALA A 23 1.63 9.75 -7.44
N ALA A 24 2.17 10.39 -6.41
CA ALA A 24 2.98 11.61 -6.51
C ALA A 24 4.48 11.33 -6.70
N LEU A 25 4.91 10.06 -6.66
CA LEU A 25 6.33 9.71 -6.72
C LEU A 25 6.92 10.02 -8.12
N PRO A 26 8.06 10.73 -8.21
CA PRO A 26 8.69 11.05 -9.49
C PRO A 26 9.35 9.83 -10.12
N GLU A 27 10.05 9.02 -9.33
CA GLU A 27 10.78 7.84 -9.79
C GLU A 27 10.34 6.58 -9.04
N TRP A 28 10.06 5.49 -9.78
CA TRP A 28 9.57 4.24 -9.21
C TRP A 28 10.71 3.33 -8.73
N THR A 29 11.44 3.76 -7.69
CA THR A 29 12.54 3.01 -7.04
C THR A 29 12.09 2.39 -5.71
N GLU A 30 12.79 1.36 -5.23
CA GLU A 30 12.45 0.74 -3.94
C GLU A 30 12.59 1.72 -2.77
N GLU A 31 13.61 2.59 -2.77
CA GLU A 31 13.74 3.61 -1.72
C GLU A 31 12.60 4.63 -1.78
N GLY A 32 12.26 5.11 -2.98
CA GLY A 32 11.16 6.06 -3.18
C GLY A 32 9.81 5.49 -2.76
N ILE A 33 9.55 4.22 -3.12
CA ILE A 33 8.34 3.51 -2.70
C ILE A 33 8.29 3.36 -1.18
N ASN A 34 9.38 2.94 -0.54
CA ASN A 34 9.42 2.79 0.92
C ASN A 34 9.18 4.13 1.63
N ALA A 35 9.79 5.22 1.14
CA ALA A 35 9.58 6.56 1.66
C ALA A 35 8.11 7.00 1.52
N ALA A 36 7.53 6.85 0.32
CA ALA A 36 6.14 7.19 0.05
C ALA A 36 5.15 6.40 0.93
N VAL A 37 5.37 5.09 1.12
CA VAL A 37 4.53 4.25 2.00
C VAL A 37 4.61 4.74 3.44
N ARG A 38 5.81 5.04 3.95
CA ARG A 38 6.00 5.57 5.31
C ARG A 38 5.38 6.96 5.48
N GLU A 39 5.44 7.81 4.48
CA GLU A 39 4.75 9.10 4.47
C GLU A 39 3.24 8.94 4.48
N GLY A 40 2.68 8.07 3.63
CA GLY A 40 1.23 7.83 3.59
C GLY A 40 0.72 7.25 4.91
N GLY A 41 1.50 6.37 5.55
CA GLY A 41 1.20 5.90 6.90
C GLY A 41 1.20 7.01 7.94
N ARG A 42 2.18 7.93 7.88
CA ARG A 42 2.19 9.10 8.77
C ARG A 42 0.95 9.98 8.57
N ASP A 43 0.55 10.24 7.32
CA ASP A 43 -0.64 11.02 6.99
C ASP A 43 -1.93 10.36 7.53
N ALA A 44 -2.01 9.03 7.49
CA ALA A 44 -3.13 8.24 8.01
C ALA A 44 -3.04 7.92 9.51
N GLY A 45 -2.00 8.37 10.22
CA GLY A 45 -1.78 8.04 11.63
C GLY A 45 -1.41 6.57 11.90
N ALA A 46 -1.00 5.82 10.87
CA ALA A 46 -0.66 4.41 10.93
C ALA A 46 0.86 4.16 10.88
N ARG A 47 1.32 3.18 11.67
CA ARG A 47 2.73 2.79 11.75
C ARG A 47 2.89 1.30 12.03
N GLY A 48 4.06 0.75 11.70
CA GLY A 48 4.36 -0.66 11.92
C GLY A 48 3.29 -1.55 11.26
N LYS A 49 2.73 -2.51 12.01
CA LYS A 49 1.73 -3.44 11.49
C LYS A 49 0.49 -2.75 10.91
N ALA A 50 0.01 -1.68 11.54
CA ALA A 50 -1.17 -0.94 11.08
C ALA A 50 -0.97 -0.25 9.72
N LEU A 51 0.28 -0.02 9.31
CA LEU A 51 0.62 0.47 7.97
C LEU A 51 0.90 -0.67 7.01
N PHE A 52 1.83 -1.55 7.38
CA PHE A 52 2.39 -2.51 6.42
C PHE A 52 1.45 -3.69 6.13
N VAL A 53 0.64 -4.13 7.09
CA VAL A 53 -0.29 -5.26 6.89
C VAL A 53 -1.38 -4.93 5.87
N PRO A 54 -2.15 -3.82 5.97
CA PRO A 54 -3.21 -3.55 5.00
C PRO A 54 -2.64 -3.33 3.59
N VAL A 55 -1.51 -2.63 3.46
CA VAL A 55 -0.88 -2.42 2.15
C VAL A 55 -0.38 -3.74 1.55
N ARG A 56 0.19 -4.64 2.35
CA ARG A 56 0.59 -5.99 1.89
C ARG A 56 -0.62 -6.81 1.46
N LEU A 57 -1.67 -6.86 2.27
CA LEU A 57 -2.91 -7.56 1.93
C LEU A 57 -3.51 -7.06 0.61
N ALA A 58 -3.47 -5.76 0.35
CA ALA A 58 -3.92 -5.20 -0.91
C ALA A 58 -3.07 -5.69 -2.09
N LEU A 59 -1.73 -5.66 -1.96
CA LEU A 59 -0.80 -5.98 -3.05
C LEU A 59 -0.60 -7.48 -3.31
N THR A 60 -0.57 -8.31 -2.27
CA THR A 60 -0.19 -9.73 -2.37
C THR A 60 -1.29 -10.69 -1.90
N GLY A 61 -2.26 -10.20 -1.14
CA GLY A 61 -3.23 -11.05 -0.45
C GLY A 61 -2.72 -11.72 0.83
N GLU A 62 -1.44 -11.53 1.16
CA GLU A 62 -0.77 -12.17 2.29
C GLU A 62 -0.32 -11.12 3.34
N GLU A 63 -0.45 -11.44 4.62
CA GLU A 63 -0.03 -10.53 5.72
C GLU A 63 1.50 -10.50 5.93
N HIS A 64 2.20 -11.52 5.43
CA HIS A 64 3.64 -11.72 5.57
C HIS A 64 4.29 -11.98 4.20
N GLY A 65 5.62 -11.90 4.12
CA GLY A 65 6.37 -12.27 2.92
C GLY A 65 7.39 -11.21 2.49
N VAL A 66 7.72 -11.21 1.20
CA VAL A 66 8.75 -10.36 0.58
C VAL A 66 8.49 -8.89 0.87
N GLU A 67 9.56 -8.11 1.03
CA GLU A 67 9.49 -6.67 1.30
C GLU A 67 8.55 -5.92 0.34
N LEU A 68 7.62 -5.14 0.92
CA LEU A 68 6.59 -4.40 0.19
C LEU A 68 7.18 -3.50 -0.92
N PRO A 69 8.27 -2.74 -0.70
CA PRO A 69 8.87 -1.93 -1.75
C PRO A 69 9.29 -2.76 -2.98
N ARG A 70 9.84 -3.95 -2.76
CA ARG A 70 10.23 -4.88 -3.82
C ARG A 70 9.02 -5.43 -4.56
N VAL A 71 7.96 -5.80 -3.85
CA VAL A 71 6.69 -6.24 -4.46
C VAL A 71 6.14 -5.14 -5.37
N ALA A 72 5.99 -3.92 -4.86
CA ALA A 72 5.50 -2.78 -5.64
C ALA A 72 6.42 -2.42 -6.82
N ARG A 73 7.74 -2.61 -6.67
CA ARG A 73 8.70 -2.40 -7.75
C ARG A 73 8.51 -3.40 -8.89
N VAL A 74 8.26 -4.67 -8.57
CA VAL A 74 8.01 -5.76 -9.53
C VAL A 74 6.65 -5.61 -10.20
N LEU A 75 5.60 -5.30 -9.43
CA LEU A 75 4.25 -5.05 -9.97
C LEU A 75 4.21 -3.83 -10.90
N GLY A 76 5.08 -2.85 -10.64
CA GLY A 76 5.07 -1.58 -11.34
C GLY A 76 4.01 -0.61 -10.79
N ARG A 77 4.12 0.65 -11.22
CA ARG A 77 3.33 1.77 -10.68
C ARG A 77 1.84 1.59 -10.89
N GLU A 78 1.41 1.39 -12.13
CA GLU A 78 -0.01 1.33 -12.49
C GLU A 78 -0.73 0.21 -11.75
N ARG A 79 -0.16 -1.01 -11.75
CA ARG A 79 -0.74 -2.15 -11.05
C ARG A 79 -0.78 -1.94 -9.54
N THR A 80 0.29 -1.39 -8.95
CA THR A 80 0.32 -1.06 -7.52
C THR A 80 -0.80 -0.09 -7.15
N LEU A 81 -0.96 1.01 -7.90
CA LEU A 81 -1.99 2.01 -7.62
C LEU A 81 -3.42 1.46 -7.81
N ALA A 82 -3.62 0.57 -8.79
CA ALA A 82 -4.89 -0.10 -9.02
C ALA A 82 -5.26 -1.04 -7.88
N LEU A 83 -4.30 -1.82 -7.36
CA LEU A 83 -4.54 -2.75 -6.24
C LEU A 83 -4.82 -2.03 -4.91
N LEU A 84 -4.30 -0.81 -4.73
CA LEU A 84 -4.60 0.02 -3.57
C LEU A 84 -5.92 0.79 -3.70
N ALA A 85 -6.63 0.67 -4.84
CA ALA A 85 -7.92 1.30 -5.02
C ALA A 85 -9.00 0.69 -4.11
N PRO A 86 -9.98 1.49 -3.65
CA PRO A 86 -11.08 1.02 -2.79
C PRO A 86 -11.92 -0.09 -3.43
N ASP A 87 -11.94 -0.19 -4.76
CA ASP A 87 -12.73 -1.18 -5.50
C ASP A 87 -12.01 -2.52 -5.72
N GLY A 88 -10.71 -2.62 -5.38
CA GLY A 88 -9.94 -3.87 -5.34
C GLY A 88 -9.94 -4.75 -6.62
N ALA A 89 -10.56 -4.29 -7.70
CA ALA A 89 -10.79 -5.03 -8.92
C ALA A 89 -9.59 -4.84 -9.85
N GLY A 90 -8.58 -5.67 -9.65
CA GLY A 90 -7.48 -5.89 -10.58
C GLY A 90 -7.27 -7.36 -10.82
#